data_AF-A0A536Z736-F1
#
_entry.id   AF-A0A536Z736-F1
#
_cell.length_a   1.000
_cell.length_b   1.000
_cell.length_c   1.000
_cell.angle_alpha   90.00
_cell.angle_beta   90.00
_cell.angle_gamma   90.00
#
_symmetry.space_group_name_H-M   'P 1'
#
loop_
_entity.id
_entity.type
_entity.pdbx_description
1 polymer ?
#
loop_
_entity_poly.entity_id
_entity_poly.type
_entity_poly.pdbx_seq_one_letter_code
_entity_poly.pdbx_strand_id
1 'polypeptide(L)' 'IRNFRWHDLRHVWATWHVMAGTTMAELQELGAWKSGEMVRRYAHFAPEQLRAAADKLATFSYTPPKSETREATQAIE' A
#
# COMPACT_ATOMS: atom_id res chain seq x y z
N ILE A 1 -27.22 -15.32 -13.13
CA ILE A 1 -27.19 -14.81 -11.74
C ILE A 1 -28.53 -14.13 -11.48
N ARG A 2 -29.31 -14.54 -10.47
CA ARG A 2 -30.69 -14.02 -10.27
C ARG A 2 -30.79 -12.85 -9.27
N ASN A 3 -29.75 -12.59 -8.49
CA ASN A 3 -29.73 -11.56 -7.43
C ASN A 3 -28.63 -10.51 -7.61
N PHE A 4 -28.17 -10.28 -8.85
CA PHE A 4 -27.14 -9.29 -9.12
C PHE A 4 -27.69 -7.88 -8.85
N ARG A 5 -27.04 -7.15 -7.95
CA ARG A 5 -27.35 -5.76 -7.64
C ARG A 5 -26.21 -4.89 -8.14
N TRP A 6 -26.53 -3.67 -8.57
CA TRP A 6 -25.52 -2.64 -8.85
C TRP A 6 -24.58 -2.37 -7.68
N HIS A 7 -25.04 -2.67 -6.46
CA HIS A 7 -24.21 -2.58 -5.27
C HIS A 7 -23.02 -3.56 -5.29
N ASP A 8 -23.17 -4.74 -5.90
CA ASP A 8 -22.13 -5.76 -5.98
C ASP A 8 -20.94 -5.27 -6.83
N LEU A 9 -21.21 -4.49 -7.89
CA LEU A 9 -20.16 -3.85 -8.69
C LEU A 9 -19.37 -2.83 -7.87
N ARG A 10 -20.05 -2.06 -7.00
CA ARG A 10 -19.37 -1.11 -6.10
C ARG A 10 -18.50 -1.84 -5.08
N HIS A 11 -18.89 -3.04 -4.64
CA HIS A 11 -18.06 -3.90 -3.78
C HIS A 11 -16.81 -4.39 -4.51
N VAL A 12 -16.95 -4.91 -5.74
CA VAL A 12 -15.81 -5.41 -6.53
C VAL A 12 -14.83 -4.28 -6.88
N TRP A 13 -15.37 -3.14 -7.32
CA TRP A 13 -14.58 -1.94 -7.62
C TRP A 13 -13.79 -1.45 -6.39
N ALA A 14 -14.43 -1.41 -5.22
CA ALA A 14 -13.77 -1.05 -3.98
C ALA A 14 -12.62 -2.00 -3.62
N THR A 15 -12.85 -3.31 -3.70
CA THR A 15 -11.82 -4.32 -3.43
C THR A 15 -10.62 -4.16 -4.35
N TRP A 16 -10.83 -3.90 -5.65
CA TRP A 16 -9.72 -3.67 -6.59
C TRP A 16 -8.90 -2.44 -6.27
N HIS A 17 -9.54 -1.33 -5.89
CA HIS A 17 -8.80 -0.13 -5.49
C HIS A 17 -7.97 -0.35 -4.23
N VAL A 18 -8.50 -1.06 -3.23
CA VAL A 18 -7.74 -1.39 -2.02
C VAL A 18 -6.53 -2.27 -2.34
N MET A 19 -6.71 -3.25 -3.22
CA MET A 19 -5.61 -4.10 -3.68
C MET A 19 -4.59 -3.35 -4.54
N ALA A 20 -5.02 -2.37 -5.34
CA ALA A 20 -4.14 -1.47 -6.10
C ALA A 20 -3.42 -0.43 -5.22
N GLY A 21 -3.79 -0.35 -3.95
CA GLY A 21 -3.12 0.46 -2.95
C GLY A 21 -3.72 1.86 -2.73
N THR A 22 -4.95 2.09 -3.17
CA THR A 22 -5.70 3.31 -2.83
C THR A 22 -6.02 3.35 -1.34
N THR A 23 -5.78 4.47 -0.69
CA THR A 23 -6.06 4.65 0.74
C THR A 23 -7.57 4.70 1.00
N MET A 24 -7.98 4.41 2.23
CA MET A 24 -9.40 4.44 2.62
C MET A 24 -10.05 5.83 2.46
N ALA A 25 -9.28 6.91 2.61
CA ALA A 25 -9.75 8.28 2.43
C ALA A 25 -10.05 8.57 0.95
N GLU A 26 -9.12 8.25 0.06
CA GLU A 26 -9.31 8.38 -1.39
C GLU A 26 -10.48 7.52 -1.86
N LEU A 27 -10.60 6.30 -1.35
CA LEU A 27 -11.71 5.40 -1.69
C LEU A 27 -13.07 5.95 -1.22
N GLN A 28 -13.10 6.66 -0.10
CA GLN A 28 -14.29 7.33 0.41
C GLN A 28 -14.76 8.45 -0.51
N GLU A 29 -13.83 9.28 -0.99
CA GLU A 29 -14.11 10.38 -1.90
C GLU A 29 -14.52 9.86 -3.29
N LEU A 30 -13.72 8.98 -3.88
CA LEU A 30 -13.98 8.37 -5.19
C LEU A 30 -15.29 7.57 -5.20
N GLY A 31 -15.54 6.86 -4.11
CA GLY A 31 -16.73 6.05 -3.95
C GLY A 31 -17.97 6.84 -3.54
N ALA A 32 -17.87 8.14 -3.19
CA ALA A 32 -18.94 8.93 -2.59
C ALA A 32 -19.64 8.20 -1.42
N TRP A 33 -18.86 7.61 -0.52
CA TRP A 33 -19.40 6.93 0.66
C TRP A 33 -19.71 7.92 1.78
N LYS A 34 -20.90 7.79 2.36
CA LYS A 34 -21.39 8.65 3.44
C LYS A 34 -20.54 8.60 4.72
N SER A 35 -19.82 7.50 4.98
CA SER A 35 -18.94 7.39 6.15
C SER A 35 -17.74 6.49 5.89
N GLY A 36 -16.62 6.83 6.53
CA GLY A 36 -15.39 6.02 6.54
C GLY A 36 -15.61 4.62 7.12
N GLU A 37 -16.60 4.45 8.01
CA GLU A 37 -16.98 3.14 8.55
C GLU A 37 -17.49 2.18 7.48
N MET A 38 -18.17 2.68 6.45
CA MET A 38 -18.60 1.82 5.35
C MET A 38 -17.42 1.32 4.51
N VAL A 39 -16.35 2.12 4.46
CA VAL A 39 -15.12 1.87 3.71
C VAL A 39 -14.20 0.91 4.45
N ARG A 40 -14.18 1.00 5.78
CA ARG A 40 -13.39 0.12 6.66
C ARG A 40 -13.70 -1.37 6.47
N ARG A 41 -14.86 -1.71 5.92
CA ARG A 41 -15.16 -3.10 5.52
C ARG A 41 -14.18 -3.68 4.52
N TYR A 42 -13.42 -2.87 3.77
CA TYR A 42 -12.43 -3.36 2.82
C TYR A 42 -10.99 -3.27 3.34
N ALA A 43 -10.75 -2.70 4.52
CA ALA A 43 -9.39 -2.47 5.04
C ALA A 43 -8.55 -3.75 5.16
N HIS A 44 -9.20 -4.91 5.29
CA HIS A 44 -8.53 -6.21 5.39
C HIS A 44 -7.98 -6.74 4.06
N PHE A 45 -8.39 -6.19 2.91
CA PHE A 45 -7.85 -6.57 1.59
C PHE A 45 -6.49 -5.93 1.28
N ALA A 46 -5.95 -5.13 2.19
CA ALA A 46 -4.66 -4.44 2.06
C ALA A 46 -3.56 -4.95 3.03
N PRO A 47 -3.31 -6.27 3.17
CA PRO A 47 -2.20 -6.74 4.01
C PRO A 47 -0.83 -6.32 3.44
N GLU A 48 -0.71 -6.25 2.12
CA GLU A 48 0.47 -5.74 1.40
C GLU A 48 0.75 -4.27 1.72
N GLN A 49 -0.29 -3.44 1.88
CA GLN A 49 -0.10 -2.04 2.24
C GLN A 49 0.34 -1.85 3.68
N LEU A 50 -0.16 -2.67 4.62
CA LEU A 50 0.30 -2.65 6.00
C LEU A 50 1.78 -3.02 6.08
N ARG A 51 2.20 -4.03 5.29
CA ARG A 51 3.61 -4.40 5.15
C ARG A 51 4.44 -3.27 4.56
N ALA A 52 4.03 -2.72 3.42
CA ALA A 52 4.73 -1.60 2.77
C ALA A 52 4.79 -0.34 3.65
N ALA A 53 3.75 -0.07 4.44
CA ALA A 53 3.74 1.04 5.40
C ALA A 53 4.72 0.80 6.57
N ALA A 54 4.81 -0.44 7.06
CA ALA A 54 5.79 -0.82 8.09
C ALA A 54 7.24 -0.75 7.54
N ASP A 55 7.46 -1.22 6.31
CA ASP A 55 8.78 -1.22 5.66
C ASP A 55 9.31 0.20 5.43
N LYS A 56 8.44 1.20 5.21
CA LYS A 56 8.86 2.62 5.12
C LYS A 56 9.56 3.12 6.39
N LEU A 57 9.17 2.62 7.56
CA LEU A 57 9.81 2.99 8.84
C LEU A 57 11.18 2.31 8.99
N ALA A 58 11.32 1.08 8.49
CA ALA A 58 12.58 0.35 8.53
C ALA A 58 13.69 1.08 7.74
N THR A 59 13.37 1.58 6.54
CA THR A 59 14.29 2.36 5.71
C THR A 59 14.73 3.67 6.38
N PHE A 60 13.84 4.35 7.11
CA PHE A 60 14.21 5.59 7.81
C PHE A 60 15.17 5.32 8.98
N SER A 61 15.05 4.15 9.62
CA SER A 61 15.88 3.77 10.78
C SER A 61 17.28 3.23 10.42
N TYR A 62 17.54 2.92 9.14
CA TYR A 62 18.80 2.35 8.70
C TYR A 62 19.34 3.11 7.48
N THR A 63 20.20 4.10 7.74
CA THR A 63 21.15 4.60 6.74
C THR A 63 22.44 3.81 6.89
N PRO A 64 22.71 2.81 6.04
CA PRO A 64 24.04 2.22 6.02
C PRO A 64 25.03 3.32 5.59
N PRO A 65 26.17 3.49 6.29
CA PRO A 65 27.21 4.39 5.82
C PRO A 65 27.65 3.92 4.42
N LYS A 66 27.79 4.86 3.47
CA LYS A 66 28.42 4.58 2.16
C LYS A 66 29.75 3.89 2.47
N SER A 67 29.85 2.59 2.18
CA SER A 67 31.14 1.93 2.14
C SER A 67 31.90 2.61 1.00
N GLU A 68 32.80 3.53 1.37
CA GLU A 68 33.81 4.04 0.46
C GLU A 68 34.53 2.83 -0.15
N THR A 69 34.25 2.56 -1.42
CA THR A 69 35.15 1.80 -2.29
C THR A 69 36.45 2.60 -2.40
N ARG A 70 37.31 2.47 -1.39
CA ARG A 70 38.74 2.73 -1.56
C ARG A 70 39.35 1.49 -2.18
N GLU A 71 39.26 1.39 -3.50
CA GLU A 71 40.26 0.66 -4.28
C GLU A 71 41.59 1.42 -4.12
N ALA A 72 42.26 1.20 -3.00
CA ALA A 72 43.67 1.49 -2.80
C ALA A 72 44.37 0.16 -2.53
N THR A 73 44.43 -0.68 -3.57
CA THR A 73 45.35 -1.82 -3.62
C THR A 73 45.96 -1.87 -5.02
N GLN A 74 46.61 -0.77 -5.40
CA GLN A 74 47.58 -0.76 -6.49
C GLN A 74 48.83 -0.02 -6.00
N ALA A 75 49.44 -0.60 -4.96
CA ALA A 75 50.79 -0.29 -4.51
C ALA A 75 51.24 -1.46 -3.62
N ILE A 76 51.62 -2.57 -4.25
CA ILE A 76 52.67 -3.54 -3.90
C ILE A 76 52.66 -4.53 -5.09
N GLU A 77 53.33 -4.14 -6.17
CA GLU A 77 54.32 -4.89 -6.95
C GLU A 77 54.78 -4.05 -8.15
#